data_AF-A0A2S5TIC6-F1
#
_entry.id   AF-A0A2S5TIC6-F1
#
_cell.length_a   1.000
_cell.length_b   1.000
_cell.length_c   1.000
_cell.angle_alpha   90.00
_cell.angle_beta   90.00
_cell.angle_gamma   90.00
#
_symmetry.space_group_name_H-M   'P 1'
#
loop_
_entity.id
_entity.type
_entity.pdbx_description
1 polymer ?
#
loop_
_entity_poly.entity_id
_entity_poly.type
_entity_poly.pdbx_seq_one_letter_code
_entity_poly.pdbx_strand_id
1 'polypeptide(L)'
;MKPSTRRRVRRWSWSLLWTFLLVILLGNRWVINSSDGYITDKWALLPDNDVGLVLGTSPFLASGKTSPAFQGRIDAAAELYRVGKVKHLIVSGANPDETYNEPRAMRKALMQAGVPEEAITMDFAGFRTFDSVVRAKQVFKLSRMTIITQKYHSYRAVFIARKFDIPAYGFIAPANADGRPGNRHPMREIFARVGAILDIFVLNTQPRFLGEPEAVPLAPEAEGA
;
A
#
# COMPACT_ATOMS: atom_id res chain seq x y z
N MET A 1 -15.11 -47.67 -11.47
CA MET A 1 -15.98 -46.50 -11.67
C MET A 1 -16.40 -46.42 -13.14
N LYS A 2 -17.70 -46.29 -13.47
CA LYS A 2 -18.18 -46.34 -14.88
C LYS A 2 -17.60 -45.16 -15.71
N PRO A 3 -17.24 -45.39 -16.99
CA PRO A 3 -16.62 -44.36 -17.84
C PRO A 3 -17.50 -43.12 -18.06
N SER A 4 -18.83 -43.27 -18.05
CA SER A 4 -19.79 -42.16 -18.10
C SER A 4 -19.75 -41.28 -16.85
N THR A 5 -19.58 -41.88 -15.66
CA THR A 5 -19.44 -41.18 -14.39
C THR A 5 -18.12 -40.40 -14.34
N ARG A 6 -17.02 -40.98 -14.86
CA ARG A 6 -15.70 -40.31 -14.94
C ARG A 6 -15.73 -39.08 -15.86
N ARG A 7 -16.44 -39.15 -16.99
CA ARG A 7 -16.64 -38.01 -17.91
C ARG A 7 -17.49 -36.90 -17.27
N ARG A 8 -18.55 -37.27 -16.54
CA ARG A 8 -19.42 -36.33 -15.83
C ARG A 8 -18.66 -35.59 -14.71
N VAL A 9 -17.95 -36.32 -13.84
CA VAL A 9 -17.12 -35.74 -12.77
C VAL A 9 -16.08 -34.78 -13.36
N ARG A 10 -15.37 -35.20 -14.42
CA ARG A 10 -14.41 -34.33 -15.10
C ARG A 10 -15.05 -33.02 -15.58
N ARG A 11 -16.24 -33.07 -16.19
CA ARG A 11 -16.97 -31.87 -16.66
C ARG A 11 -17.31 -30.91 -15.52
N TRP A 12 -17.79 -31.44 -14.38
CA TRP A 12 -18.09 -30.62 -13.19
C TRP A 12 -16.82 -30.01 -12.59
N SER A 13 -15.73 -30.77 -12.51
CA SER A 13 -14.44 -30.26 -12.04
C SER A 13 -13.93 -29.09 -12.90
N TRP A 14 -14.01 -29.22 -14.23
CA TRP A 14 -13.67 -28.11 -15.13
C TRP A 14 -14.58 -26.91 -14.95
N SER A 15 -15.89 -27.13 -14.80
CA SER A 15 -16.85 -26.03 -14.60
C SER A 15 -16.55 -25.26 -13.32
N LEU A 16 -16.28 -25.96 -12.21
CA LEU A 16 -15.90 -25.34 -10.93
C LEU A 16 -14.59 -24.56 -11.04
N LEU A 17 -13.59 -25.13 -11.73
CA LEU A 17 -12.32 -24.44 -11.96
C LEU A 17 -12.52 -23.14 -12.77
N TRP A 18 -13.30 -23.18 -13.85
CA TRP A 18 -13.58 -22.01 -14.68
C TRP A 18 -14.35 -20.93 -13.91
N THR A 19 -15.36 -21.31 -13.12
CA THR A 19 -16.08 -20.38 -12.25
C THR A 19 -15.14 -19.74 -11.23
N PHE A 20 -14.27 -20.52 -10.60
CA PHE A 20 -13.29 -20.00 -9.64
C PHE A 20 -12.33 -18.99 -10.28
N LEU A 21 -11.79 -19.31 -11.47
CA LEU A 21 -10.93 -18.40 -12.23
C LEU A 21 -11.65 -17.12 -12.63
N LEU A 22 -12.93 -17.23 -13.04
CA LEU A 22 -13.74 -16.07 -13.40
C LEU A 22 -13.95 -15.15 -12.18
N VAL A 23 -14.24 -15.70 -11.00
CA VAL A 23 -14.38 -14.92 -9.75
C VAL A 23 -13.09 -14.17 -9.43
N ILE A 24 -11.92 -14.82 -9.56
CA ILE A 24 -10.61 -14.16 -9.35
C ILE A 24 -10.42 -12.99 -10.31
N LEU A 25 -10.71 -13.19 -11.60
CA LEU A 25 -10.53 -12.17 -12.62
C LEU A 25 -11.47 -10.98 -12.40
N LEU A 26 -12.74 -11.25 -12.11
CA LEU A 26 -13.74 -10.22 -11.83
C LEU A 26 -13.41 -9.45 -10.54
N GLY A 27 -12.99 -10.14 -9.47
CA GLY A 27 -12.56 -9.51 -8.23
C GLY A 27 -11.34 -8.60 -8.42
N ASN A 28 -10.32 -9.08 -9.12
CA ASN A 28 -9.17 -8.26 -9.47
C ASN A 28 -9.56 -7.04 -10.33
N ARG A 29 -10.42 -7.22 -11.33
CA ARG A 29 -10.90 -6.12 -12.18
C ARG A 29 -11.70 -5.09 -11.39
N TRP A 30 -12.51 -5.53 -10.44
CA TRP A 30 -13.28 -4.65 -9.56
C TRP A 30 -12.37 -3.76 -8.70
N VAL A 31 -11.32 -4.35 -8.09
CA VAL A 31 -10.35 -3.58 -7.30
C VAL A 31 -9.64 -2.53 -8.14
N ILE A 32 -9.19 -2.90 -9.34
CA ILE A 32 -8.52 -1.96 -10.26
C ILE A 32 -9.48 -0.83 -10.64
N ASN A 33 -10.68 -1.16 -11.15
CA ASN A 33 -11.63 -0.15 -11.62
C ASN A 33 -12.10 0.80 -10.51
N SER A 34 -12.21 0.31 -9.28
CA SER A 34 -12.61 1.12 -8.12
C SER A 34 -11.52 2.08 -7.64
N SER A 35 -10.27 1.88 -8.08
CA SER A 35 -9.11 2.57 -7.53
C SER A 35 -8.34 3.40 -8.56
N ASP A 36 -8.41 3.06 -9.85
CA ASP A 36 -7.61 3.64 -10.93
C ASP A 36 -7.74 5.17 -11.01
N GLY A 37 -8.95 5.70 -10.85
CA GLY A 37 -9.21 7.14 -10.86
C GLY A 37 -8.61 7.94 -9.70
N TYR A 38 -8.01 7.27 -8.71
CA TYR A 38 -7.37 7.90 -7.54
C TYR A 38 -5.86 7.68 -7.50
N ILE A 39 -5.27 7.14 -8.56
CA ILE A 39 -3.85 6.79 -8.61
C ILE A 39 -3.16 7.62 -9.69
N THR A 40 -2.05 8.26 -9.35
CA THR A 40 -1.29 9.10 -10.28
C THR A 40 0.20 9.06 -10.00
N ASP A 41 1.01 9.30 -11.02
CA ASP A 41 2.44 9.57 -10.94
C ASP A 41 2.76 11.08 -10.99
N LYS A 42 1.74 11.94 -11.12
CA LYS A 42 1.90 13.39 -11.17
C LYS A 42 1.45 14.01 -9.86
N TRP A 43 2.39 14.57 -9.10
CA TRP A 43 2.11 15.23 -7.83
C TRP A 43 1.12 16.40 -7.97
N ALA A 44 1.09 17.06 -9.13
CA ALA A 44 0.18 18.17 -9.42
C ALA A 44 -1.30 17.74 -9.48
N LEU A 45 -1.58 16.45 -9.72
CA LEU A 45 -2.94 15.89 -9.74
C LEU A 45 -3.39 15.38 -8.37
N LEU A 46 -2.50 15.36 -7.37
CA LEU A 46 -2.87 14.99 -6.01
C LEU A 46 -3.63 16.14 -5.34
N PRO A 47 -4.72 15.83 -4.61
CA PRO A 47 -5.33 16.81 -3.74
C PRO A 47 -4.38 17.16 -2.59
N ASP A 48 -4.68 18.26 -1.91
CA ASP A 48 -3.89 18.69 -0.76
C ASP A 48 -4.20 17.78 0.43
N ASN A 49 -3.20 16.95 0.76
CA ASN A 49 -3.20 16.00 1.85
C ASN A 49 -1.93 16.22 2.66
N ASP A 50 -2.06 16.71 3.89
CA ASP A 50 -0.90 17.04 4.72
C ASP A 50 -0.05 15.81 5.10
N VAL A 51 -0.60 14.59 5.02
CA VAL A 51 0.10 13.36 5.42
C VAL A 51 0.23 12.37 4.28
N GLY A 52 1.48 11.94 4.04
CA GLY A 52 1.84 10.84 3.16
C GLY A 52 2.06 9.53 3.92
N LEU A 53 1.35 8.46 3.57
CA LEU A 53 1.60 7.11 4.05
C LEU A 53 2.57 6.38 3.10
N VAL A 54 3.82 6.23 3.51
CA VAL A 54 4.83 5.46 2.78
C VAL A 54 4.72 4.00 3.20
N LEU A 55 4.28 3.14 2.28
CA LEU A 55 4.16 1.72 2.55
C LEU A 55 5.55 1.05 2.57
N GLY A 56 5.70 0.02 3.41
CA GLY A 56 6.92 -0.76 3.59
C GLY A 56 7.26 -1.66 2.41
N THR A 57 8.54 -1.79 2.14
CA THR A 57 9.12 -2.75 1.18
C THR A 57 10.54 -3.05 1.60
N SER A 58 11.04 -4.22 1.20
CA SER A 58 12.40 -4.62 1.55
C SER A 58 13.44 -3.65 0.97
N PRO A 59 14.40 -3.17 1.79
CA PRO A 59 15.47 -2.28 1.36
C PRO A 59 16.50 -2.96 0.48
N PHE A 60 16.61 -4.29 0.54
CA PHE A 60 17.56 -5.09 -0.22
C PHE A 60 16.87 -6.17 -1.04
N LEU A 61 17.46 -6.49 -2.19
CA LEU A 61 17.13 -7.68 -2.96
C LEU A 61 17.78 -8.92 -2.31
N ALA A 62 17.35 -10.11 -2.70
CA ALA A 62 18.00 -11.36 -2.28
C ALA A 62 19.50 -11.41 -2.63
N SER A 63 19.92 -10.63 -3.63
CA SER A 63 21.32 -10.48 -4.03
C SER A 63 22.12 -9.51 -3.13
N GLY A 64 21.52 -8.92 -2.09
CA GLY A 64 22.14 -7.91 -1.23
C GLY A 64 22.20 -6.49 -1.82
N LYS A 65 21.80 -6.29 -3.08
CA LYS A 65 21.75 -4.96 -3.72
C LYS A 65 20.56 -4.15 -3.18
N THR A 66 20.68 -2.83 -3.15
CA THR A 66 19.56 -1.94 -2.83
C THR A 66 18.36 -2.22 -3.74
N SER A 67 17.19 -2.30 -3.14
CA SER A 67 15.92 -2.54 -3.81
C SER A 67 15.48 -1.28 -4.57
N PRO A 68 15.32 -1.32 -5.91
CA PRO A 68 14.85 -0.16 -6.66
C PRO A 68 13.45 0.30 -6.24
N ALA A 69 12.61 -0.64 -5.80
CA ALA A 69 11.29 -0.33 -5.25
C ALA A 69 11.36 0.38 -3.88
N PHE A 70 12.38 0.09 -3.08
CA PHE A 70 12.62 0.83 -1.83
C PHE A 70 13.06 2.24 -2.15
N GLN A 71 14.14 2.39 -2.92
CA GLN A 71 14.68 3.69 -3.27
C GLN A 71 13.63 4.59 -3.93
N GLY A 72 12.88 4.05 -4.90
CA GLY A 72 11.83 4.81 -5.56
C GLY A 72 10.71 5.29 -4.64
N ARG A 73 10.39 4.57 -3.54
CA ARG A 73 9.42 5.06 -2.54
C ARG A 73 10.00 6.19 -1.71
N ILE A 74 11.28 6.11 -1.36
CA ILE A 74 11.99 7.17 -0.63
C ILE A 74 12.05 8.43 -1.49
N ASP A 75 12.45 8.31 -2.76
CA ASP A 75 12.56 9.43 -3.68
C ASP A 75 11.20 10.10 -3.91
N ALA A 76 10.15 9.31 -4.14
CA ALA A 76 8.79 9.80 -4.31
C ALA A 76 8.26 10.52 -3.06
N ALA A 77 8.53 9.98 -1.87
CA ALA A 77 8.09 10.57 -0.61
C ALA A 77 8.85 11.88 -0.30
N ALA A 78 10.17 11.90 -0.51
CA ALA A 78 10.98 13.10 -0.37
C ALA A 78 10.59 14.18 -1.40
N GLU A 79 10.25 13.79 -2.63
CA GLU A 79 9.73 14.71 -3.65
C GLU A 79 8.44 15.38 -3.19
N LEU A 80 7.44 14.59 -2.75
CA LEU A 80 6.17 15.12 -2.29
C LEU A 80 6.33 16.07 -1.09
N TYR A 81 7.23 15.75 -0.17
CA TYR A 81 7.56 16.61 0.96
C TYR A 81 8.18 17.92 0.48
N ARG A 82 9.20 17.85 -0.39
CA ARG A 82 9.92 19.01 -0.93
C ARG A 82 9.01 19.96 -1.70
N VAL A 83 8.05 19.44 -2.48
CA VAL A 83 7.09 20.28 -3.21
C VAL A 83 5.89 20.72 -2.35
N GLY A 84 5.89 20.40 -1.05
CA GLY A 84 4.84 20.80 -0.10
C GLY A 84 3.50 20.08 -0.29
N LYS A 85 3.46 19.01 -1.10
CA LYS A 85 2.23 18.21 -1.32
C LYS A 85 1.87 17.33 -0.13
N VAL A 86 2.86 17.01 0.70
CA VAL A 86 2.69 16.46 2.04
C VAL A 86 3.59 17.25 2.99
N LYS A 87 3.15 17.43 4.24
CA LYS A 87 3.90 18.09 5.31
C LYS A 87 4.48 17.08 6.30
N HIS A 88 3.93 15.87 6.35
CA HIS A 88 4.38 14.80 7.23
C HIS A 88 4.33 13.45 6.55
N LEU A 89 5.25 12.55 6.91
CA LEU A 89 5.33 11.19 6.39
C LEU A 89 5.13 10.17 7.50
N ILE A 90 4.23 9.23 7.29
CA ILE A 90 4.14 8.01 8.10
C ILE A 90 4.83 6.89 7.32
N VAL A 91 5.91 6.34 7.86
CA VAL A 91 6.61 5.19 7.28
C VAL A 91 6.12 3.90 7.94
N SER A 92 5.23 3.16 7.26
CA SER A 92 4.56 1.98 7.82
C SER A 92 5.07 0.70 7.18
N GLY A 93 5.61 -0.21 7.99
CA GLY A 93 6.18 -1.47 7.50
C GLY A 93 6.39 -2.50 8.59
N ALA A 94 6.89 -3.67 8.19
CA ALA A 94 7.08 -4.78 9.11
C ALA A 94 8.33 -4.59 9.99
N ASN A 95 8.21 -5.01 11.25
CA ASN A 95 9.31 -5.12 12.21
C ASN A 95 9.21 -6.48 12.95
N PRO A 96 9.43 -7.61 12.26
CA PRO A 96 9.24 -8.94 12.82
C PRO A 96 10.28 -9.32 13.89
N ASP A 97 11.48 -8.73 13.85
CA ASP A 97 12.58 -9.01 14.77
C ASP A 97 13.60 -7.86 14.82
N GLU A 98 14.62 -7.98 15.68
CA GLU A 98 15.65 -6.95 15.89
C GLU A 98 16.53 -6.67 14.66
N THR A 99 16.59 -7.60 13.71
CA THR A 99 17.46 -7.53 12.52
C THR A 99 16.76 -6.95 11.30
N TYR A 100 15.42 -6.90 11.31
CA TYR A 100 14.62 -6.40 10.19
C TYR A 100 13.58 -5.37 10.64
N ASN A 101 13.84 -4.10 10.33
CA ASN A 101 12.96 -2.99 10.68
C ASN A 101 12.77 -2.04 9.48
N GLU A 102 11.68 -2.23 8.73
CA GLU A 102 11.40 -1.43 7.54
C GLU A 102 11.18 0.06 7.88
N PRO A 103 10.41 0.44 8.92
CA PRO A 103 10.22 1.86 9.27
C PRO A 103 11.52 2.60 9.60
N ARG A 104 12.44 1.99 10.37
CA ARG A 104 13.76 2.58 10.67
C ARG A 104 14.59 2.78 9.42
N ALA A 105 14.59 1.79 8.52
CA ALA A 105 15.29 1.89 7.24
C ALA A 105 14.72 3.03 6.38
N MET A 106 13.40 3.13 6.26
CA MET A 106 12.73 4.21 5.52
C MET A 106 13.01 5.58 6.12
N ARG A 107 12.89 5.74 7.45
CA ARG A 107 13.20 6.99 8.15
C ARG A 107 14.63 7.43 7.89
N LYS A 108 15.61 6.54 8.05
CA LYS A 108 17.02 6.84 7.79
C LYS A 108 17.24 7.30 6.34
N ALA A 109 16.63 6.61 5.38
CA ALA A 109 16.77 6.96 3.96
C ALA A 109 16.08 8.30 3.61
N LEU A 110 14.94 8.60 4.21
CA LEU A 110 14.25 9.89 4.04
C LEU A 110 15.05 11.05 4.64
N MET A 111 15.65 10.86 5.81
CA MET A 111 16.56 11.85 6.41
C MET A 111 17.77 12.12 5.52
N GLN A 112 18.35 11.07 4.93
CA GLN A 112 19.42 11.22 3.95
C GLN A 112 18.96 11.94 2.66
N ALA A 113 17.68 11.84 2.31
CA ALA A 113 17.06 12.55 1.20
C ALA A 113 16.60 13.98 1.55
N GLY A 114 16.89 14.48 2.77
CA GLY A 114 16.61 15.85 3.18
C GLY A 114 15.25 16.08 3.85
N VAL A 115 14.50 15.02 4.18
CA VAL A 115 13.29 15.14 5.01
C VAL A 115 13.70 15.22 6.48
N PRO A 116 13.30 16.27 7.22
CA PRO A 116 13.69 16.41 8.61
C PRO A 116 13.04 15.33 9.49
N GLU A 117 13.68 15.01 10.61
CA GLU A 117 13.29 13.91 11.49
C GLU A 117 11.88 14.08 12.06
N GLU A 118 11.56 15.31 12.44
CA GLU A 118 10.28 15.74 12.99
C GLU A 118 9.11 15.61 12.00
N ALA A 119 9.39 15.52 10.70
CA ALA A 119 8.38 15.29 9.66
C ALA A 119 8.13 13.80 9.37
N ILE A 120 8.69 12.88 10.17
CA ILE A 120 8.61 11.43 9.95
C ILE A 120 8.13 10.69 11.20
N THR A 121 6.96 10.05 11.12
CA THR A 121 6.47 9.10 12.13
C THR A 121 6.67 7.66 11.66
N MET A 122 7.19 6.80 12.52
CA MET A 122 7.39 5.37 12.21
C MET A 122 6.21 4.54 12.69
N ASP A 123 5.66 3.70 11.81
CA ASP A 123 4.66 2.69 12.16
C ASP A 123 5.22 1.27 12.02
N PHE A 124 5.51 0.63 13.14
CA PHE A 124 6.13 -0.71 13.23
C PHE A 124 5.16 -1.88 13.07
N ALA A 125 3.87 -1.62 12.95
CA ALA A 125 2.84 -2.66 12.85
C ALA A 125 2.22 -2.79 11.46
N GLY A 126 2.89 -2.28 10.42
CA GLY A 126 2.51 -2.38 9.01
C GLY A 126 2.88 -3.72 8.36
N PHE A 127 2.45 -4.86 8.94
CA PHE A 127 2.79 -6.20 8.43
C PHE A 127 2.10 -6.56 7.10
N ARG A 128 0.91 -6.01 6.87
CA ARG A 128 0.16 -6.08 5.62
C ARG A 128 -0.30 -4.69 5.25
N THR A 129 -0.60 -4.50 3.97
CA THR A 129 -1.22 -3.26 3.46
C THR A 129 -2.48 -2.89 4.23
N PHE A 130 -3.29 -3.91 4.59
CA PHE A 130 -4.47 -3.73 5.42
C PHE A 130 -4.12 -3.10 6.77
N ASP A 131 -3.09 -3.63 7.44
CA ASP A 131 -2.67 -3.15 8.75
C ASP A 131 -2.20 -1.69 8.67
N SER A 132 -1.33 -1.35 7.70
CA SER A 132 -0.86 0.03 7.49
C SER A 132 -2.00 1.02 7.24
N VAL A 133 -2.97 0.66 6.40
CA VAL A 133 -4.08 1.54 6.02
C VAL A 133 -5.07 1.74 7.17
N VAL A 134 -5.43 0.66 7.87
CA VAL A 134 -6.35 0.75 9.01
C VAL A 134 -5.71 1.53 10.16
N ARG A 135 -4.43 1.28 10.45
CA ARG A 135 -3.68 2.01 11.48
C ARG A 135 -3.54 3.49 11.15
N ALA A 136 -3.34 3.86 9.89
CA ALA A 136 -3.36 5.27 9.47
C ALA A 136 -4.64 6.01 9.93
N LYS A 137 -5.81 5.37 9.87
CA LYS A 137 -7.07 5.95 10.40
C LYS A 137 -7.19 5.83 11.91
N GLN A 138 -6.96 4.65 12.45
CA GLN A 138 -7.36 4.35 13.83
C GLN A 138 -6.31 4.80 14.87
N VAL A 139 -5.03 4.71 14.52
CA VAL A 139 -3.90 5.10 15.37
C VAL A 139 -3.56 6.55 15.13
N PHE A 140 -3.26 6.88 13.87
CA PHE A 140 -2.76 8.20 13.47
C PHE A 140 -3.88 9.20 13.16
N LYS A 141 -5.14 8.80 13.33
CA LYS A 141 -6.35 9.63 13.18
C LYS A 141 -6.44 10.38 11.85
N LEU A 142 -5.86 9.81 10.78
CA LEU A 142 -5.91 10.42 9.46
C LEU A 142 -7.33 10.36 8.91
N SER A 143 -7.86 11.53 8.55
CA SER A 143 -9.14 11.68 7.85
C SER A 143 -8.99 11.61 6.33
N ARG A 144 -7.77 11.84 5.80
CA ARG A 144 -7.39 11.71 4.40
C ARG A 144 -5.88 11.43 4.30
N MET A 145 -5.42 10.82 3.21
CA MET A 145 -3.98 10.54 3.04
C MET A 145 -3.55 10.39 1.57
N THR A 146 -2.27 10.64 1.32
CA THR A 146 -1.59 10.22 0.08
C THR A 146 -0.80 8.94 0.33
N ILE A 147 -1.15 7.84 -0.33
CA ILE A 147 -0.46 6.55 -0.21
C ILE A 147 0.68 6.48 -1.23
N ILE A 148 1.92 6.38 -0.76
CA ILE A 148 3.12 6.39 -1.60
C ILE A 148 3.61 4.95 -1.77
N THR A 149 3.48 4.41 -2.99
CA THR A 149 3.88 3.03 -3.29
C THR A 149 3.96 2.77 -4.80
N GLN A 150 4.38 1.57 -5.21
CA GLN A 150 4.39 1.22 -6.64
C GLN A 150 2.99 1.04 -7.23
N LYS A 151 2.85 1.30 -8.54
CA LYS A 151 1.60 1.17 -9.29
C LYS A 151 0.85 -0.15 -9.08
N TYR A 152 1.56 -1.28 -9.07
CA TYR A 152 0.90 -2.58 -8.88
C TYR A 152 0.25 -2.71 -7.49
N HIS A 153 0.84 -2.06 -6.49
CA HIS A 153 0.44 -2.12 -5.08
C HIS A 153 -0.62 -1.06 -4.73
N SER A 154 -0.57 0.10 -5.39
CA SER A 154 -1.46 1.22 -5.10
C SER A 154 -2.93 0.86 -5.28
N TYR A 155 -3.30 0.05 -6.28
CA TYR A 155 -4.68 -0.42 -6.46
C TYR A 155 -5.26 -1.05 -5.19
N ARG A 156 -4.50 -1.94 -4.55
CA ARG A 156 -4.96 -2.62 -3.33
C ARG A 156 -5.03 -1.65 -2.15
N ALA A 157 -4.01 -0.82 -1.99
CA ALA A 157 -3.93 0.10 -0.85
C ALA A 157 -5.06 1.16 -0.90
N VAL A 158 -5.27 1.77 -2.07
CA VAL A 158 -6.35 2.73 -2.29
C VAL A 158 -7.72 2.07 -2.14
N PHE A 159 -7.91 0.85 -2.68
CA PHE A 159 -9.16 0.11 -2.51
C PHE A 159 -9.50 -0.09 -1.04
N ILE A 160 -8.55 -0.59 -0.23
CA ILE A 160 -8.74 -0.81 1.20
C ILE A 160 -9.09 0.54 1.87
N ALA A 161 -8.29 1.58 1.66
CA ALA A 161 -8.48 2.86 2.32
C ALA A 161 -9.89 3.44 2.06
N ARG A 162 -10.32 3.43 0.80
CA ARG A 162 -11.63 3.95 0.42
C ARG A 162 -12.79 3.09 0.93
N LYS A 163 -12.62 1.78 1.07
CA LYS A 163 -13.62 0.90 1.69
C LYS A 163 -13.71 1.03 3.21
N PHE A 164 -12.68 1.59 3.84
CA PHE A 164 -12.68 1.98 5.25
C PHE A 164 -13.03 3.45 5.46
N ASP A 165 -13.66 4.10 4.48
CA ASP A 165 -14.04 5.51 4.52
C ASP A 165 -12.87 6.43 4.86
N ILE A 166 -11.73 6.19 4.20
CA ILE A 166 -10.58 7.08 4.21
C ILE A 166 -10.36 7.57 2.77
N PRO A 167 -10.70 8.83 2.46
CA PRO A 167 -10.28 9.48 1.23
C PRO A 167 -8.77 9.35 1.03
N ALA A 168 -8.38 8.50 0.09
CA ALA A 168 -6.98 8.21 -0.20
C ALA A 168 -6.69 8.29 -1.69
N TYR A 169 -5.51 8.81 -2.00
CA TYR A 169 -4.96 8.91 -3.35
C TYR A 169 -3.62 8.22 -3.39
N GLY A 170 -3.37 7.41 -4.42
CA GLY A 170 -2.11 6.69 -4.60
C GLY A 170 -1.12 7.51 -5.41
N PHE A 171 0.05 7.80 -4.86
CA PHE A 171 1.18 8.33 -5.62
C PHE A 171 2.11 7.20 -6.06
N ILE A 172 2.30 7.08 -7.37
CA ILE A 172 3.10 6.01 -7.97
C ILE A 172 4.58 6.33 -7.82
N ALA A 173 5.25 5.55 -6.97
CA ALA A 173 6.70 5.51 -6.88
C ALA A 173 7.31 4.73 -8.07
N PRO A 174 8.46 5.17 -8.63
CA PRO A 174 9.22 4.39 -9.58
C PRO A 174 9.66 3.05 -8.96
N ALA A 175 9.84 2.01 -9.78
CA ALA A 175 10.26 0.70 -9.27
C ALA A 175 11.46 0.08 -9.99
N ASN A 176 12.05 0.83 -10.92
CA ASN A 176 13.23 0.46 -11.68
C ASN A 176 14.23 1.62 -11.65
N ALA A 177 15.51 1.34 -11.92
CA ALA A 177 16.56 2.36 -11.98
C ALA A 177 16.36 3.38 -13.11
N ASP A 178 15.56 3.05 -14.12
CA ASP A 178 15.18 3.94 -15.23
C ASP A 178 13.94 4.80 -14.91
N GLY A 179 13.47 4.79 -13.66
CA GLY A 179 12.31 5.57 -13.22
C GLY A 179 10.96 4.99 -13.66
N ARG A 180 10.91 3.83 -14.34
CA ARG A 180 9.64 3.25 -14.78
C ARG A 180 8.92 2.54 -13.63
N PRO A 181 7.58 2.50 -13.63
CA PRO A 181 6.82 1.64 -12.73
C PRO A 181 7.16 0.18 -13.03
N GLY A 182 8.00 -0.44 -12.20
CA GLY A 182 8.36 -1.85 -12.37
C GLY A 182 7.20 -2.78 -12.03
N ASN A 183 7.07 -3.86 -12.80
CA ASN A 183 6.07 -4.90 -12.56
C ASN A 183 6.66 -5.99 -11.65
N ARG A 184 6.33 -5.94 -10.36
CA ARG A 184 6.60 -7.06 -9.45
C ARG A 184 5.47 -8.09 -9.58
N HIS A 185 5.82 -9.38 -9.65
CA HIS A 185 4.96 -10.57 -9.83
C HIS A 185 3.44 -10.31 -9.97
N PRO A 186 2.91 -10.18 -11.20
CA PRO A 186 1.50 -9.89 -11.46
C PRO A 186 0.52 -10.85 -10.76
N MET A 187 0.89 -12.14 -10.67
CA MET A 187 0.05 -13.16 -10.04
C MET A 187 -0.14 -12.92 -8.54
N ARG A 188 0.93 -12.59 -7.81
CA ARG A 188 0.83 -12.30 -6.37
C ARG A 188 -0.14 -11.15 -6.12
N GLU A 189 -0.08 -10.11 -6.94
CA GLU A 189 -0.96 -8.96 -6.79
C GLU A 189 -2.42 -9.26 -7.14
N ILE A 190 -2.69 -10.12 -8.12
CA ILE A 190 -4.05 -10.60 -8.40
C ILE A 190 -4.63 -11.28 -7.15
N PHE A 191 -3.90 -12.24 -6.57
CA PHE A 191 -4.36 -12.93 -5.36
C PHE A 191 -4.46 -12.00 -4.16
N ALA A 192 -3.52 -11.05 -4.00
CA ALA A 192 -3.55 -10.09 -2.90
C ALA A 192 -4.75 -9.11 -2.99
N ARG A 193 -5.16 -8.71 -4.19
CA ARG A 193 -6.35 -7.86 -4.40
C ARG A 193 -7.63 -8.63 -4.11
N VAL A 194 -7.74 -9.87 -4.58
CA VAL A 194 -8.88 -10.74 -4.27
C VAL A 194 -8.93 -11.06 -2.78
N GLY A 195 -7.77 -11.30 -2.15
CA GLY A 195 -7.64 -11.45 -0.70
C GLY A 195 -8.15 -10.22 0.06
N ALA A 196 -7.83 -9.01 -0.39
CA ALA A 196 -8.34 -7.78 0.23
C ALA A 196 -9.88 -7.67 0.19
N ILE A 197 -10.52 -8.18 -0.87
CA ILE A 197 -11.99 -8.28 -0.91
C ILE A 197 -12.49 -9.21 0.20
N LEU A 198 -11.87 -10.38 0.35
CA LEU A 198 -12.26 -11.34 1.39
C LEU A 198 -12.04 -10.76 2.79
N ASP A 199 -10.89 -10.12 3.01
CA ASP A 199 -10.53 -9.50 4.29
C ASP A 199 -11.60 -8.49 4.73
N ILE A 200 -12.13 -7.69 3.80
CA ILE A 200 -13.10 -6.63 4.03
C ILE A 200 -14.52 -7.17 4.17
N PHE A 201 -14.99 -7.96 3.20
CA PHE A 201 -16.42 -8.28 3.05
C PHE A 201 -16.84 -9.62 3.65
N VAL A 202 -15.88 -10.53 3.88
CA VAL A 202 -16.18 -11.89 4.34
C VAL A 202 -15.60 -12.13 5.72
N LEU A 203 -14.34 -11.76 5.92
CA LEU A 203 -13.59 -12.10 7.14
C LEU A 203 -13.68 -11.02 8.22
N ASN A 204 -14.11 -9.79 7.90
CA ASN A 204 -14.11 -8.64 8.81
C ASN A 204 -12.79 -8.51 9.58
N THR A 205 -11.69 -8.65 8.82
CA THR A 205 -10.33 -8.75 9.35
C THR A 205 -10.01 -7.54 10.23
N GLN A 206 -9.34 -7.79 11.35
CA GLN A 206 -8.81 -6.74 12.21
C GLN A 206 -7.30 -6.58 11.99
N PRO A 207 -6.75 -5.37 12.22
CA PRO A 207 -5.31 -5.16 12.13
C PRO A 207 -4.60 -6.03 13.18
N ARG A 208 -3.47 -6.62 12.79
CA ARG A 208 -2.76 -7.57 13.66
C ARG A 208 -2.35 -6.93 15.00
N PHE A 209 -1.95 -5.67 14.96
CA PHE A 209 -1.65 -4.86 16.12
C PHE A 209 -2.23 -3.47 15.90
N LEU A 210 -3.20 -3.07 16.72
CA LEU A 210 -3.81 -1.74 16.62
C LEU A 210 -3.04 -0.69 17.42
N GLY A 211 -2.57 -1.01 18.62
CA GLY A 211 -1.86 -0.04 19.47
C GLY A 211 -2.74 1.15 19.91
N GLU A 212 -2.15 2.04 20.70
CA GLU A 212 -2.82 3.25 21.19
C GLU A 212 -2.78 4.38 20.15
N PRO A 213 -3.77 5.29 20.14
CA PRO A 213 -3.73 6.50 19.31
C PRO A 213 -2.45 7.31 19.46
N GLU A 214 -1.86 7.70 18.34
CA GLU A 214 -0.65 8.54 18.29
C GLU A 214 -0.96 9.76 17.41
N ALA A 215 -0.86 10.96 17.98
CA ALA A 215 -1.07 12.17 17.21
C ALA A 215 0.08 12.38 16.23
N VAL A 216 -0.24 12.58 14.96
CA VAL A 216 0.75 13.01 13.95
C VAL A 216 1.05 14.48 14.23
N PRO A 217 2.32 14.86 14.47
CA PRO A 217 2.68 16.24 14.72
C PRO A 217 2.63 17.01 13.40
N LEU A 218 1.44 17.48 13.02
CA LEU A 218 1.30 18.50 12.00
C LEU A 218 1.63 19.84 12.64
N ALA A 219 2.47 20.64 11.97
CA ALA A 219 2.61 22.04 12.35
C ALA A 219 1.21 22.67 12.42
N PRO A 220 0.90 23.51 13.44
CA PRO A 220 -0.40 24.15 13.55
C PRO A 220 -0.76 24.78 12.20
N GLU A 221 -1.99 24.55 11.74
CA GLU A 221 -2.51 25.32 10.62
C GLU A 221 -2.28 26.80 10.96
N ALA A 222 -1.57 27.54 10.11
CA ALA A 222 -1.53 28.98 10.24
C ALA A 222 -2.97 29.45 10.11
N GLU A 223 -3.61 29.74 11.25
CA GLU A 223 -4.92 30.36 11.29
C GLU A 223 -4.88 31.58 10.38
N GLY A 224 -5.84 31.64 9.45
CA GLY A 224 -5.79 32.49 8.27
C GLY A 224 -5.37 33.93 8.54
N ALA A 225 -4.41 34.39 7.75
CA ALA A 225 -4.23 35.79 7.39
C ALA A 225 -5.22 36.18 6.28
#